data_AF-A0A379TGU2-F1
#
_entry.id   AF-A0A379TGU2-F1
#
_cell.length_a   1.000
_cell.length_b   1.000
_cell.length_c   1.000
_cell.angle_alpha   90.00
_cell.angle_beta   90.00
_cell.angle_gamma   90.00
#
_symmetry.space_group_name_H-M   'P 1'
#
loop_
_entity.id
_entity.type
_entity.pdbx_description
1 polymer ?
#
loop_
_entity_poly.entity_id
_entity_poly.type
_entity_poly.pdbx_seq_one_letter_code
_entity_poly.pdbx_strand_id
1 'polypeptide(L)'
;MIGVFSDTIIICTASAMIILLAGNHTSHSSTEGIQLILHAMVSLTGEWGASFVALMVILFAFSSIVANYIYAENNLFFFAVT
;
A
#
# COMPACT_ATOMS: atom_id res chain seq x y z
N MET A 1 -8.55 -14.96 -5.28
CA MET A 1 -8.30 -15.05 -3.82
C MET A 1 -6.82 -15.04 -3.47
N ILE A 2 -5.95 -15.74 -4.22
CA ILE A 2 -4.51 -15.81 -3.91
C ILE A 2 -3.79 -14.44 -3.99
N GLY A 3 -4.21 -13.55 -4.90
CA GLY A 3 -3.63 -12.21 -5.03
C GLY A 3 -3.84 -11.34 -3.78
N VAL A 4 -5.08 -11.27 -3.28
CA VAL A 4 -5.42 -10.52 -2.05
C VAL A 4 -4.72 -11.10 -0.82
N PHE A 5 -4.54 -12.43 -0.79
CA PHE A 5 -3.84 -13.10 0.30
C PHE A 5 -2.33 -12.79 0.30
N SER A 6 -1.70 -12.79 -0.88
CA SER A 6 -0.31 -12.37 -1.04
C SER A 6 -0.12 -10.91 -0.61
N ASP A 7 -1.06 -10.05 -0.94
CA ASP A 7 -1.03 -8.62 -0.65
C ASP A 7 -1.11 -8.31 0.86
N THR A 8 -2.03 -8.96 1.56
CA THR A 8 -2.23 -8.76 3.00
C THR A 8 -1.17 -9.46 3.85
N ILE A 9 -0.83 -10.72 3.55
CA ILE A 9 0.10 -11.48 4.40
C ILE A 9 1.55 -11.15 4.10
N ILE A 10 1.93 -10.98 2.84
CA ILE A 10 3.34 -10.80 2.48
C ILE A 10 3.67 -9.31 2.43
N ILE A 11 2.91 -8.54 1.65
CA ILE A 11 3.26 -7.15 1.33
C ILE A 11 2.94 -6.20 2.49
N CYS A 12 1.71 -6.25 3.03
CA CYS A 12 1.31 -5.42 4.17
C CYS A 12 2.11 -5.77 5.44
N THR A 13 2.36 -7.05 5.71
CA THR A 13 3.16 -7.46 6.89
C THR A 13 4.63 -7.04 6.77
N ALA A 14 5.23 -7.20 5.59
CA ALA A 14 6.62 -6.78 5.36
C ALA A 14 6.77 -5.26 5.54
N SER A 15 5.85 -4.47 4.98
CA SER A 15 5.87 -3.01 5.15
C SER A 15 5.66 -2.59 6.61
N ALA A 16 4.76 -3.23 7.36
CA ALA A 16 4.62 -3.00 8.79
C ALA A 16 5.90 -3.34 9.58
N MET A 17 6.56 -4.45 9.25
CA MET A 17 7.81 -4.85 9.88
C MET A 17 8.95 -3.86 9.58
N ILE A 18 9.05 -3.36 8.35
CA ILE A 18 10.00 -2.32 7.94
C ILE A 18 9.80 -1.04 8.78
N ILE A 19 8.55 -0.60 8.96
CA ILE A 19 8.24 0.59 9.77
C ILE A 19 8.67 0.36 11.24
N LEU A 20 8.39 -0.81 11.79
CA LEU A 20 8.81 -1.15 13.16
C LEU A 20 10.33 -1.21 13.31
N LEU A 21 11.04 -1.69 12.28
CA LEU A 21 12.50 -1.82 12.28
C LEU A 21 13.22 -0.49 12.06
N ALA A 22 12.61 0.47 11.37
CA ALA A 22 13.14 1.84 11.18
C ALA A 22 13.26 2.64 12.49
N GLY A 23 12.74 2.08 13.57
CA GLY A 23 12.67 2.73 14.86
C GLY A 23 11.59 3.80 14.84
N ASN A 24 10.77 3.82 15.89
CA ASN A 24 9.92 4.94 16.20
C ASN A 24 10.81 6.18 16.30
N HIS A 25 10.93 6.94 15.21
CA HIS A 25 11.41 8.32 15.27
C HIS A 25 10.35 9.10 16.03
N THR A 26 10.39 8.93 17.36
CA THR A 26 9.70 9.72 18.37
C THR A 26 10.20 11.14 18.23
N SER A 27 9.66 11.86 17.27
CA SER A 27 9.83 13.29 17.13
C SER A 27 8.63 13.74 16.35
N HIS A 28 7.58 14.09 17.10
CA HIS A 28 6.67 15.22 16.87
C HIS A 28 6.91 15.99 15.55
N SER A 29 6.70 15.30 14.43
CA SER A 29 6.66 15.89 13.12
C SER A 29 5.49 15.20 12.45
N SER A 30 4.61 16.01 11.91
CA SER A 30 3.33 15.72 11.26
C SER A 30 3.45 14.86 10.00
N THR A 31 4.38 13.91 9.98
CA THR A 31 4.72 13.07 8.85
C THR A 31 3.84 11.82 8.90
N GLU A 32 2.57 11.98 8.55
CA GLU A 32 1.57 10.91 8.64
C GLU A 32 1.46 10.07 7.35
N GLY A 33 1.03 8.82 7.52
CA GLY A 33 0.67 7.94 6.40
C GLY A 33 1.87 7.52 5.54
N ILE A 34 1.78 7.78 4.23
CA ILE A 34 2.73 7.25 3.24
C ILE A 34 4.13 7.85 3.39
N GLN A 35 4.21 9.07 3.92
CA GLN A 35 5.47 9.78 4.12
C GLN A 35 6.31 9.14 5.23
N LEU A 36 5.67 8.48 6.20
CA LEU A 36 6.33 7.70 7.24
C LEU A 36 7.07 6.50 6.64
N ILE A 37 6.44 5.79 5.70
CA ILE A 37 7.02 4.64 5.01
C ILE A 37 8.17 5.07 4.10
N LEU A 38 8.00 6.17 3.37
CA LEU A 38 9.05 6.73 2.53
C LEU A 38 10.28 7.10 3.36
N HIS A 39 10.10 7.76 4.51
CA HIS A 39 11.19 8.12 5.41
C HIS A 39 11.85 6.90 6.07
N ALA A 40 11.06 5.93 6.53
CA ALA A 40 11.54 4.66 7.06
C ALA A 40 12.40 3.90 6.04
N MET A 41 11.97 3.83 4.79
CA MET A 41 12.70 3.15 3.72
C MET A 41 13.95 3.89 3.26
N VAL A 42 13.95 5.23 3.27
CA VAL A 42 15.18 6.02 3.06
C VAL A 42 16.18 5.76 4.18
N SER A 43 15.72 5.66 5.43
CA SER A 43 16.58 5.39 6.58
C SER A 43 17.16 3.96 6.58
N LEU A 44 16.44 2.96 6.08
CA LEU A 44 16.93 1.56 6.03
C LEU A 44 17.72 1.23 4.76
N THR A 45 17.26 1.70 3.60
CA THR A 45 17.74 1.25 2.28
C THR A 45 18.48 2.35 1.52
N GLY A 46 18.50 3.59 2.03
CA GLY A 46 19.07 4.76 1.37
C GLY A 46 18.08 5.44 0.41
N GLU A 47 18.53 6.48 -0.31
CA GLU A 47 17.67 7.30 -1.19
C GLU A 47 16.87 6.48 -2.22
N TRP A 48 17.40 5.33 -2.66
CA TRP A 48 16.75 4.52 -3.68
C TRP A 48 15.48 3.80 -3.17
N GLY A 49 15.33 3.64 -1.85
CA GLY A 49 14.18 3.00 -1.21
C GLY A 49 12.87 3.75 -1.46
N ALA A 50 12.90 5.09 -1.48
CA ALA A 50 11.71 5.91 -1.71
C ALA A 50 11.12 5.70 -3.11
N SER A 51 11.97 5.66 -4.13
CA SER A 51 11.52 5.46 -5.53
C SER A 51 10.91 4.08 -5.74
N PHE A 52 11.44 3.06 -5.06
CA PHE A 52 10.92 1.69 -5.15
C PHE A 52 9.54 1.57 -4.52
N VAL A 53 9.35 2.13 -3.32
CA VAL A 53 8.05 2.13 -2.64
C VAL A 53 7.00 2.90 -3.43
N ALA A 54 7.36 4.05 -4.00
CA ALA A 54 6.45 4.82 -4.84
C ALA A 54 5.92 4.01 -6.04
N LEU A 55 6.78 3.20 -6.67
CA LEU A 55 6.39 2.31 -7.77
C LEU A 55 5.44 1.21 -7.30
N MET A 56 5.72 0.60 -6.14
CA MET A 56 4.84 -0.42 -5.55
C MET A 56 3.45 0.14 -5.23
N VAL A 57 3.36 1.34 -4.67
CA VAL A 57 2.09 2.02 -4.36
C VAL A 57 1.27 2.27 -5.63
N ILE A 58 1.91 2.65 -6.74
CA ILE A 58 1.23 2.86 -8.02
C ILE A 58 0.60 1.56 -8.53
N LEU A 59 1.34 0.45 -8.48
CA LEU A 59 0.82 -0.87 -8.87
C LEU A 59 -0.37 -1.30 -7.99
N PHE A 60 -0.27 -1.02 -6.70
CA PHE A 60 -1.32 -1.31 -5.72
C PHE A 60 -2.59 -0.48 -5.97
N ALA A 61 -2.42 0.82 -6.22
CA ALA A 61 -3.51 1.73 -6.55
C ALA A 61 -4.21 1.31 -7.84
N PHE A 62 -3.45 0.91 -8.87
CA PHE A 62 -4.01 0.39 -10.12
C PHE A 62 -4.85 -0.87 -9.89
N SER A 63 -4.33 -1.84 -9.12
CA SER A 63 -5.06 -3.06 -8.78
C SER A 63 -6.38 -2.77 -8.05
N SER A 64 -6.36 -1.82 -7.10
CA SER A 64 -7.54 -1.40 -6.35
C SER A 64 -8.61 -0.74 -7.24
N ILE A 65 -8.19 0.11 -8.19
CA ILE A 65 -9.10 0.74 -9.15
C ILE A 65 -9.77 -0.31 -10.03
N VAL A 66 -9.00 -1.27 -10.57
CA VAL A 66 -9.55 -2.34 -11.42
C VAL A 66 -10.53 -3.22 -10.63
N ALA A 67 -10.19 -3.57 -9.38
CA ALA A 67 -11.09 -4.32 -8.52
C ALA A 67 -12.41 -3.55 -8.27
N ASN A 68 -12.33 -2.27 -7.92
CA ASN A 68 -13.51 -1.44 -7.67
C ASN A 68 -14.37 -1.25 -8.92
N TYR A 69 -13.75 -1.20 -10.12
CA TYR A 69 -14.48 -1.15 -11.38
C TYR A 69 -15.29 -2.43 -11.63
N ILE A 70 -14.68 -3.61 -11.44
CA ILE A 70 -15.38 -4.90 -11.60
C ILE A 70 -16.51 -5.05 -10.56
N TYR A 71 -16.29 -4.54 -9.33
CA TYR A 71 -17.35 -4.50 -8.31
C TYR A 71 -18.49 -3.58 -8.74
N ALA A 72 -18.20 -2.39 -9.25
CA ALA A 72 -19.20 -1.46 -9.76
C ALA A 72 -20.00 -2.07 -10.92
N GLU A 73 -19.34 -2.74 -11.87
CA GLU A 73 -20.00 -3.38 -13.01
C GLU A 73 -20.96 -4.50 -12.55
N ASN A 74 -20.53 -5.38 -11.64
CA ASN A 74 -21.40 -6.43 -11.08
C ASN A 74 -22.58 -5.85 -10.28
N ASN A 75 -22.34 -4.80 -9.49
CA ASN A 75 -23.39 -4.19 -8.66
C ASN A 75 -24.39 -3.40 -9.51
N LEU A 76 -23.94 -2.77 -10.60
CA LEU A 76 -24.80 -2.11 -11.59
C LEU A 76 -25.58 -3.12 -12.43
N PHE A 77 -24.98 -4.25 -12.81
CA PHE A 77 -25.69 -5.33 -13.50
C PHE A 77 -26.82 -5.92 -12.64
N PHE A 78 -26.60 -6.03 -11.33
CA PHE A 78 -27.62 -6.48 -10.38
C PHE A 78 -28.82 -5.51 -10.31
N PHE A 79 -28.58 -4.19 -10.31
CA PHE A 79 -29.66 -3.21 -10.32
C PHE A 79 -30.38 -3.07 -11.67
N ALA A 80 -29.75 -3.41 -12.80
CA ALA A 80 -30.35 -3.29 -14.13
C ALA A 80 -31.26 -4.47 -14.53
N VAL A 81 -31.21 -5.60 -13.80
CA VAL A 81 -31.97 -6.84 -14.09
C VAL A 81 -33.25 -7.00 -13.25
N THR A 82 -33.54 -6.04 -12.35
CA THR A 82 -34.83 -5.96 -11.63
C THR A 82 -35.68 -4.84 -12.22
#